data_AF-A0AA38VY92-F1
#
_entry.id   AF-A0AA38VY92-F1
#
_cell.length_a   1.000
_cell.length_b   1.000
_cell.length_c   1.000
_cell.angle_alpha   90.00
_cell.angle_beta   90.00
_cell.angle_gamma   90.00
#
_symmetry.space_group_name_H-M   'P 1'
#
loop_
_entity.id
_entity.type
_entity.pdbx_description
1 polymer ?
#
loop_
_entity_poly.entity_id
_entity_poly.type
_entity_poly.pdbx_seq_one_letter_code
_entity_poly.pdbx_strand_id
1 'polypeptide(L)'
;MKHIVKIMTLLVAITAVWISLLQTAVIPRSHTWLLPLYFIVSLGCYGLFMVGVGLMQFPTCPQEAILLQQDVIEAKEFLKQKGVDVGSD
;
A
#
# COMPACT_ATOMS: atom_id res chain seq x y z
N MET A 1 -30.46 -1.12 11.10
CA MET A 1 -29.76 -1.55 12.35
C MET A 1 -29.62 -3.06 12.49
N LYS A 2 -30.69 -3.87 12.33
CA LYS A 2 -30.64 -5.35 12.50
C LYS A 2 -29.62 -6.06 11.60
N HIS A 3 -29.47 -5.63 10.34
CA HIS A 3 -28.49 -6.21 9.41
C HIS A 3 -27.04 -5.90 9.80
N ILE A 4 -26.75 -4.69 10.29
CA ILE A 4 -25.42 -4.28 10.73
C ILE A 4 -24.98 -5.12 11.94
N VAL A 5 -25.89 -5.31 12.92
CA VAL A 5 -25.61 -6.16 14.09
C VAL A 5 -25.37 -7.61 13.67
N LYS A 6 -26.14 -8.13 12.70
CA LYS A 6 -25.98 -9.49 12.19
C LYS A 6 -24.65 -9.70 11.44
N ILE A 7 -24.20 -8.69 10.70
CA ILE A 7 -22.88 -8.69 10.03
C ILE A 7 -21.77 -8.62 11.07
N MET A 8 -21.90 -7.74 12.07
CA MET A 8 -20.94 -7.62 13.16
C MET A 8 -20.81 -8.92 13.97
N THR A 9 -21.92 -9.59 14.30
CA THR A 9 -21.86 -10.87 15.02
C THR A 9 -21.27 -11.99 14.17
N LEU A 10 -21.56 -12.04 12.88
CA LEU A 10 -20.92 -12.98 11.95
C LEU A 10 -19.41 -12.75 11.87
N LEU A 11 -18.99 -11.49 11.75
CA LEU A 11 -17.58 -11.12 11.71
C LEU A 11 -16.86 -11.55 13.00
N VAL A 12 -17.45 -11.26 14.17
CA VAL A 12 -16.92 -11.65 15.48
C VAL A 12 -16.87 -13.17 15.65
N ALA A 13 -17.88 -13.90 15.17
CA ALA A 13 -17.89 -15.35 15.22
C ALA A 13 -16.79 -15.95 14.34
N ILE A 14 -16.60 -15.44 13.12
CA ILE A 14 -15.57 -15.91 12.19
C ILE A 14 -14.18 -15.64 12.74
N THR A 15 -13.93 -14.45 13.31
CA THR A 15 -12.63 -14.13 13.90
C THR A 15 -12.36 -14.97 15.14
N ALA A 16 -13.36 -15.19 16.01
CA ALA A 16 -13.23 -16.05 17.17
C ALA A 16 -12.91 -17.51 16.78
N VAL A 17 -13.60 -18.04 15.76
CA VAL A 17 -13.35 -19.39 15.23
C VAL A 17 -11.93 -19.49 14.66
N TRP A 18 -11.49 -18.49 13.90
CA TRP A 18 -10.14 -18.42 13.35
C TRP A 18 -9.06 -18.39 14.43
N ILE A 19 -9.24 -17.56 15.46
CA ILE A 19 -8.30 -17.46 16.60
C ILE A 19 -8.25 -18.78 17.37
N SER A 20 -9.40 -19.43 17.57
CA SER A 20 -9.50 -20.71 18.28
C SER A 20 -8.85 -21.86 17.50
N LEU A 21 -8.99 -21.88 16.17
CA LEU A 21 -8.26 -22.81 15.30
C LEU A 21 -6.74 -22.53 15.32
N LEU A 22 -6.34 -21.27 15.28
CA LEU A 22 -4.93 -20.88 15.35
C LEU A 22 -4.30 -21.33 16.69
N GLN A 23 -5.06 -21.19 17.77
CA GLN A 23 -4.65 -21.59 19.11
C GLN A 23 -4.52 -23.12 19.26
N THR A 24 -5.38 -23.90 18.60
CA THR A 24 -5.31 -25.38 18.61
C THR A 24 -4.23 -25.94 17.69
N ALA A 25 -3.99 -25.31 16.54
CA ALA A 25 -3.05 -25.82 15.54
C ALA A 25 -1.56 -25.50 15.85
N VAL A 26 -1.26 -24.39 16.54
CA VAL A 26 0.11 -23.84 16.53
C VAL A 26 0.81 -23.83 17.90
N ILE A 27 0.11 -23.85 19.05
CA ILE A 27 0.74 -23.45 20.33
C ILE A 27 0.54 -24.42 21.52
N PRO A 28 1.62 -24.96 22.12
CA PRO A 28 1.56 -25.45 23.50
C PRO A 28 1.29 -24.27 24.46
N ARG A 29 0.35 -24.44 25.40
CA ARG A 29 -0.25 -23.40 26.26
C ARG A 29 0.72 -22.40 26.91
N SER A 30 2.00 -22.75 27.04
CA SER A 30 3.07 -21.89 27.58
C SER A 30 3.43 -20.70 26.69
N HIS A 31 3.25 -20.77 25.37
CA HIS A 31 3.70 -19.72 24.44
C HIS A 31 2.55 -18.88 23.87
N THR A 32 1.31 -19.07 24.36
CA THR A 32 0.11 -18.34 23.89
C THR A 32 0.23 -16.83 24.07
N TRP A 33 1.05 -16.37 25.02
CA TRP A 33 1.33 -14.94 25.24
C TRP A 33 2.09 -14.28 24.08
N LEU A 34 2.83 -15.05 23.27
CA LEU A 34 3.61 -14.52 22.13
C LEU A 34 2.77 -14.36 20.86
N LEU A 35 1.54 -14.89 20.82
CA LEU A 35 0.67 -14.85 19.65
C LEU A 35 0.37 -13.41 19.16
N PRO A 36 0.07 -12.43 20.03
CA PRO A 36 -0.08 -11.03 19.62
C PRO A 36 1.19 -10.47 18.99
N LEU A 37 2.37 -10.85 19.50
CA LEU A 37 3.66 -10.40 18.96
C LEU A 37 3.89 -10.96 17.55
N TYR A 38 3.63 -12.25 17.34
CA TYR A 38 3.71 -12.85 16.01
C TYR A 38 2.74 -12.20 15.02
N PHE A 39 1.54 -11.83 15.46
CA PHE A 39 0.58 -11.12 14.62
C PHE A 39 1.07 -9.72 14.22
N ILE A 40 1.65 -8.97 15.17
CA ILE A 40 2.26 -7.67 14.90
C ILE A 40 3.42 -7.80 13.91
N VAL A 41 4.31 -8.78 14.10
CA VAL A 41 5.45 -9.02 13.19
C VAL A 41 4.96 -9.40 11.80
N SER A 42 3.98 -10.30 11.70
CA SER A 42 3.40 -10.70 10.41
C SER A 42 2.72 -9.53 9.70
N LEU A 43 1.96 -8.70 10.42
CA LEU A 43 1.36 -7.49 9.87
C LEU A 43 2.41 -6.48 9.41
N GLY A 44 3.49 -6.31 10.17
CA GLY A 44 4.63 -5.47 9.79
C GLY A 44 5.28 -5.96 8.49
N CYS A 45 5.55 -7.25 8.37
CA CYS A 45 6.08 -7.86 7.15
C CYS A 45 5.14 -7.68 5.95
N TYR A 46 3.83 -7.89 6.14
CA TYR A 46 2.84 -7.66 5.10
C TYR A 46 2.81 -6.19 4.64
N GLY A 47 2.87 -5.25 5.58
CA GLY A 47 2.92 -3.81 5.28
C GLY A 47 4.16 -3.43 4.48
N LEU A 48 5.34 -3.91 4.89
CA LEU A 48 6.59 -3.69 4.16
C LEU A 48 6.54 -4.29 2.75
N PHE A 49 5.96 -5.48 2.61
CA PHE A 49 5.78 -6.11 1.30
C PHE A 49 4.87 -5.30 0.38
N MET A 50 3.73 -4.83 0.89
CA MET A 50 2.79 -3.99 0.13
C MET A 50 3.43 -2.67 -0.30
N VAL A 51 4.22 -2.03 0.58
CA VAL A 51 4.99 -0.84 0.20
C VAL A 51 6.03 -1.19 -0.86
N GLY A 52 6.77 -2.29 -0.70
CA GLY A 52 7.75 -2.75 -1.69
C GLY A 52 7.15 -2.99 -3.07
N VAL A 53 6.00 -3.66 -3.14
CA VAL A 53 5.23 -3.85 -4.38
C VAL A 53 4.78 -2.50 -4.95
N GLY A 54 4.27 -1.59 -4.11
CA GLY A 54 3.87 -0.25 -4.53
C GLY A 54 5.02 0.57 -5.13
N LEU A 55 6.23 0.43 -4.59
CA LEU A 55 7.44 1.06 -5.14
C LEU A 55 7.89 0.40 -6.45
N MET A 56 7.83 -0.94 -6.54
CA MET A 56 8.18 -1.64 -7.79
C MET A 56 7.16 -1.36 -8.90
N GLN A 57 5.90 -1.18 -8.52
CA GLN A 57 4.78 -0.99 -9.42
C GLN A 57 4.36 0.48 -9.51
N PHE A 58 5.29 1.42 -9.24
CA PHE A 58 5.06 2.82 -9.58
C PHE A 58 4.61 2.85 -11.04
N PRO A 59 3.42 3.41 -11.35
CA PRO A 59 2.97 3.56 -12.72
C PRO A 59 3.89 4.58 -13.37
N THR A 60 5.03 4.11 -13.87
CA THR A 60 5.82 4.87 -14.82
C THR A 60 4.93 4.92 -16.05
N CYS A 61 4.30 6.06 -16.29
CA CYS A 61 3.62 6.36 -17.55
C CYS A 61 4.71 6.90 -18.50
N PRO A 62 5.46 6.03 -19.24
CA PRO A 62 6.57 6.49 -20.08
C PRO A 62 6.09 7.49 -21.13
N GLN A 63 4.85 7.30 -21.62
CA GLN A 63 4.25 8.15 -22.64
C GLN A 63 3.91 9.55 -22.11
N GLU A 64 3.42 9.66 -20.86
CA GLU A 64 3.14 10.95 -20.23
C GLU A 64 4.43 11.72 -19.90
N ALA A 65 5.49 11.01 -19.49
CA ALA A 65 6.80 11.62 -19.29
C ALA A 65 7.37 12.20 -20.60
N ILE A 66 7.21 11.50 -21.73
CA ILE A 66 7.66 11.99 -23.05
C ILE A 66 6.85 13.22 -23.48
N LEU A 67 5.52 13.19 -23.33
CA LEU A 67 4.67 14.34 -23.66
C LEU A 67 5.03 15.56 -22.80
N LEU A 68 5.23 15.37 -21.49
CA LEU A 68 5.65 16.44 -20.59
C LEU A 68 7.00 17.05 -21.01
N GLN A 69 7.96 16.24 -21.45
CA GLN A 69 9.24 16.74 -21.95
C GLN A 69 9.07 17.56 -23.25
N GLN A 70 8.16 17.15 -24.13
CA GLN A 70 7.85 17.90 -25.35
C GLN A 70 7.23 19.27 -25.01
N ASP A 71 6.28 19.31 -24.07
CA ASP A 71 5.65 20.56 -23.62
C ASP A 71 6.67 21.52 -22.99
N VAL A 72 7.65 21.00 -22.23
CA VAL A 72 8.74 21.80 -21.66
C VAL A 72 9.62 22.43 -22.74
N ILE A 73 9.95 21.67 -23.78
CA ILE A 73 10.75 22.17 -24.92
C ILE A 73 9.97 23.27 -25.66
N GLU A 74 8.70 23.05 -25.96
CA GLU A 74 7.85 24.04 -26.64
C GLU A 74 7.72 25.33 -25.83
N ALA A 75 7.47 25.22 -24.52
CA ALA A 75 7.38 26.37 -23.62
C ALA A 75 8.70 27.15 -23.57
N LYS A 76 9.84 26.46 -23.56
CA LYS A 76 11.17 27.07 -23.56
C LYS A 76 11.45 27.81 -24.87
N GLU A 77 11.08 27.24 -26.02
CA GLU A 77 11.19 27.93 -27.31
C GLU A 77 10.29 29.17 -27.39
N PHE A 78 9.05 29.07 -26.93
CA PHE A 78 8.11 30.20 -26.88
C PHE A 78 8.64 31.36 -26.02
N LEU A 79 9.21 31.05 -24.86
CA LEU A 79 9.81 32.05 -23.96
C LEU A 79 11.07 32.68 -24.56
N LYS A 80 11.89 31.89 -25.25
CA LYS A 80 13.07 32.38 -25.97
C LYS A 80 12.68 33.34 -27.11
N GLN A 81 11.62 33.05 -27.84
CA GLN A 81 11.06 33.97 -28.85
C GLN A 81 10.58 35.29 -28.22
N LYS A 82 10.13 35.27 -26.97
CA LYS A 82 9.76 36.47 -26.19
C LYS A 82 10.95 37.15 -25.51
N GLY A 83 12.18 36.69 -25.73
CA GLY A 83 13.40 37.29 -25.17
C GLY A 83 13.70 36.91 -23.72
N VAL A 84 13.05 35.87 -23.18
CA VAL A 84 13.30 35.35 -21.83
C VAL A 84 14.17 34.09 -21.95
N ASP A 85 15.41 34.17 -21.45
CA ASP A 85 16.31 33.01 -21.40
C ASP A 85 16.06 32.19 -20.14
N VAL A 86 15.73 30.91 -20.30
CA VAL A 86 15.34 29.99 -19.20
C VAL A 86 16.45 29.00 -18.86
N GLY A 87 17.67 29.19 -19.37
CA GLY A 87 18.80 28.30 -19.09
C GLY A 87 18.74 26.99 -19.90
N SER A 88 19.92 26.48 -20.25
CA SER A 88 20.08 25.28 -21.08
C SER A 88 20.59 24.11 -20.27
N ASP A 89 19.69 23.34 -19.68
CA ASP A 89 19.91 21.94 -19.33
C ASP A 89 18.81 21.09 -19.98
#